data_AF-A0A0F8XV51-F1
#
_entry.id   AF-A0A0F8XV51-F1
#
_cell.length_a   1.000
_cell.length_b   1.000
_cell.length_c   1.000
_cell.angle_alpha   90.00
_cell.angle_beta   90.00
_cell.angle_gamma   90.00
#
_symmetry.space_group_name_H-M   'P 1'
#
loop_
_entity.id
_entity.type
_entity.pdbx_description
1 polymer ?
#
loop_
_entity_poly.entity_id
_entity_poly.type
_entity_poly.pdbx_seq_one_letter_code
_entity_poly.pdbx_strand_id
1 'polypeptide(L)'
;MKINRIFIDIDDVLSRFTMYALASVGCLCVDRANFSDSIYNPTWGYDIVRAANNILMGTGVKYTRKTFWDSIGRSVWSTTPYSDEFQPILRHCRVLVGKPKVALLTKPIDDPECWAGKCEWIRSRCPPWLRNRCFLGQPKSFLAAPGSLLIDDSDKNCNDWIAAGGQALLVPRPWNRLHGYDTAEYIDRCFANLRIENPLPEDPLTLAIDMERKSFDELNQ
;
A
#
# COMPACT_ATOMS: atom_id res chain seq x y z
N MET A 1 -10.89 5.47 19.41
CA MET A 1 -9.71 5.06 20.24
C MET A 1 -8.49 5.78 19.69
N LYS A 2 -7.51 6.18 20.52
CA LYS A 2 -6.38 6.96 20.01
C LYS A 2 -5.40 6.09 19.21
N ILE A 3 -5.15 6.41 17.94
CA ILE A 3 -4.12 5.76 17.11
C ILE A 3 -2.73 6.13 17.65
N ASN A 4 -1.94 5.11 17.95
CA ASN A 4 -0.59 5.25 18.50
C ASN A 4 0.47 4.49 17.71
N ARG A 5 0.10 3.64 16.76
CA ARG A 5 1.05 2.97 15.86
C ARG A 5 0.40 2.69 14.51
N ILE A 6 1.18 2.74 13.45
CA ILE A 6 0.71 2.50 12.08
C ILE A 6 1.59 1.44 11.42
N PHE A 7 0.94 0.48 10.78
CA PHE A 7 1.54 -0.52 9.92
C PHE A 7 1.08 -0.28 8.48
N ILE A 8 2.01 -0.28 7.53
CA ILE A 8 1.75 0.04 6.13
C ILE A 8 2.19 -1.15 5.28
N ASP A 9 1.30 -1.67 4.43
CA ASP A 9 1.72 -2.62 3.40
C ASP A 9 2.61 -1.96 2.34
N ILE A 10 3.28 -2.78 1.55
CA ILE A 10 4.16 -2.34 0.47
C ILE A 10 3.46 -2.51 -0.87
N ASP A 11 3.10 -3.75 -1.22
CA ASP A 11 2.58 -4.08 -2.54
C ASP A 11 1.25 -3.38 -2.73
N ASP A 12 1.15 -2.61 -3.82
CA ASP A 12 -0.05 -1.86 -4.19
C ASP A 12 -0.53 -0.84 -3.13
N VAL A 13 0.23 -0.58 -2.07
CA VAL A 13 0.01 0.56 -1.16
C VAL A 13 1.08 1.62 -1.36
N LEU A 14 2.34 1.22 -1.20
CA LEU A 14 3.51 2.07 -1.45
C LEU A 14 4.12 1.82 -2.82
N SER A 15 3.87 0.67 -3.43
CA SER A 15 4.36 0.30 -4.76
C SER A 15 3.20 0.08 -5.72
N ARG A 16 3.50 -0.15 -7.01
CA ARG A 16 2.54 -0.55 -8.05
C ARG A 16 2.75 -2.01 -8.47
N PHE A 17 2.82 -2.90 -7.49
CA PHE A 17 3.26 -4.27 -7.71
C PHE A 17 2.39 -5.02 -8.72
N THR A 18 1.07 -5.03 -8.56
CA THR A 18 0.19 -5.88 -9.38
C THR A 18 0.30 -5.55 -10.86
N MET A 19 0.19 -4.28 -11.25
CA MET A 19 0.31 -3.88 -12.66
C MET A 19 1.71 -4.13 -13.21
N TYR A 20 2.74 -3.89 -12.40
CA TYR A 20 4.12 -4.12 -12.79
C TYR A 20 4.42 -5.61 -13.03
N ALA A 21 3.94 -6.47 -12.13
CA ALA A 21 4.05 -7.92 -12.23
C ALA A 21 3.28 -8.46 -13.44
N LEU A 22 2.02 -8.03 -13.65
CA LEU A 22 1.24 -8.41 -14.84
C LEU A 22 1.98 -8.06 -16.13
N ALA A 23 2.56 -6.87 -16.23
CA ALA A 23 3.33 -6.46 -17.40
C ALA A 23 4.61 -7.29 -17.59
N SER A 24 5.28 -7.70 -16.51
CA SER A 24 6.48 -8.54 -16.56
C SER A 24 6.23 -9.95 -17.10
N VAL A 25 5.01 -10.47 -16.93
CA VAL A 25 4.60 -11.79 -17.46
C VAL A 25 3.96 -11.71 -18.86
N GLY A 26 4.06 -10.54 -19.50
CA GLY A 26 3.64 -10.31 -20.88
C GLY A 26 2.24 -9.73 -21.06
N CYS A 27 1.56 -9.30 -19.99
CA CYS A 27 0.27 -8.60 -20.10
C CYS A 27 0.49 -7.15 -20.56
N LEU A 28 1.01 -6.94 -21.78
CA LEU A 28 1.52 -5.64 -22.24
C LEU A 28 0.44 -4.55 -22.38
N CYS A 29 -0.84 -4.91 -22.36
CA CYS A 29 -1.92 -3.94 -22.35
C CYS A 29 -2.03 -3.21 -21.01
N VAL A 30 -1.58 -3.78 -19.89
CA VAL A 30 -1.68 -3.11 -18.57
C VAL A 30 -0.75 -1.91 -18.50
N ASP A 31 -1.27 -0.78 -18.01
CA ASP A 31 -0.44 0.37 -17.71
C ASP A 31 0.33 0.12 -16.42
N ARG A 32 1.66 0.01 -16.53
CA ARG A 32 2.56 -0.17 -15.37
C ARG A 32 2.48 0.98 -14.37
N ALA A 33 2.03 2.14 -14.82
CA ALA A 33 1.94 3.38 -14.05
C ALA A 33 0.51 3.73 -13.64
N ASN A 34 -0.52 2.96 -14.00
CA ASN A 34 -1.88 3.32 -13.66
C ASN A 34 -2.73 2.11 -13.30
N PHE A 35 -3.49 2.21 -12.22
CA PHE A 35 -4.51 1.24 -11.83
C PHE A 35 -5.83 1.38 -12.63
N SER A 36 -5.78 1.98 -13.82
CA SER A 36 -6.98 2.26 -14.64
C SER A 36 -7.92 1.06 -14.73
N ASP A 37 -9.17 1.27 -14.32
CA ASP A 37 -10.24 0.28 -14.28
C ASP A 37 -10.54 -0.36 -15.63
N SER A 38 -10.07 0.24 -16.73
CA SER A 38 -10.35 -0.24 -18.09
C SER A 38 -9.73 -1.60 -18.42
N ILE A 39 -8.71 -2.05 -17.66
CA ILE A 39 -7.97 -3.28 -17.99
C ILE A 39 -8.06 -4.34 -16.90
N TYR A 40 -8.09 -3.93 -15.63
CA TYR A 40 -8.23 -4.88 -14.54
C TYR A 40 -9.71 -5.07 -14.18
N ASN A 41 -10.27 -6.24 -14.51
CA ASN A 41 -11.65 -6.53 -14.18
C ASN A 41 -11.81 -6.80 -12.67
N PRO A 42 -12.60 -6.02 -11.93
CA PRO A 42 -12.78 -6.20 -10.48
C PRO A 42 -13.28 -7.60 -10.08
N THR A 43 -13.96 -8.32 -10.99
CA THR A 43 -14.45 -9.69 -10.74
C THR A 43 -13.33 -10.73 -10.58
N TRP A 44 -12.08 -10.39 -10.94
CA TRP A 44 -10.92 -11.24 -10.69
C TRP A 44 -10.48 -11.20 -9.22
N GLY A 45 -10.86 -10.15 -8.46
CA GLY A 45 -10.45 -9.98 -7.07
C GLY A 45 -8.92 -9.96 -6.92
N TYR A 46 -8.37 -10.40 -5.79
CA TYR A 46 -6.93 -10.42 -5.52
C TYR A 46 -6.15 -11.49 -6.31
N ASP A 47 -6.80 -12.23 -7.21
CA ASP A 47 -6.16 -13.32 -7.94
C ASP A 47 -5.44 -12.79 -9.19
N ILE A 48 -4.22 -12.29 -8.99
CA ILE A 48 -3.35 -11.81 -10.08
C ILE A 48 -3.07 -12.89 -11.14
N VAL A 49 -3.09 -14.18 -10.76
CA VAL A 49 -2.88 -15.29 -11.70
C VAL A 49 -4.09 -15.44 -12.61
N ARG A 50 -5.30 -15.34 -12.04
CA ARG A 50 -6.55 -15.29 -12.81
C ARG A 50 -6.56 -14.07 -13.73
N ALA A 51 -6.16 -12.90 -13.23
CA ALA A 51 -6.07 -11.68 -14.05
C ALA A 51 -5.12 -11.89 -15.25
N ALA A 52 -3.90 -12.40 -15.02
CA ALA A 52 -2.94 -12.67 -16.08
C ALA A 52 -3.48 -13.65 -17.14
N ASN A 53 -4.11 -14.74 -16.71
CA ASN A 53 -4.70 -15.72 -17.62
C ASN A 53 -5.84 -15.12 -18.47
N ASN A 54 -6.72 -14.33 -17.87
CA ASN A 54 -7.82 -13.69 -18.58
C ASN A 54 -7.32 -12.65 -19.59
N ILE A 55 -6.32 -11.84 -19.20
CA ILE A 55 -5.73 -10.82 -20.09
C ILE A 55 -5.03 -11.47 -21.29
N LEU A 56 -4.27 -12.55 -21.07
CA LEU A 56 -3.43 -13.14 -22.12
C LEU A 56 -4.17 -14.11 -23.03
N MET A 57 -5.16 -14.84 -22.50
CA MET A 57 -5.77 -15.98 -23.19
C MET A 57 -7.28 -15.86 -23.33
N GLY A 58 -7.93 -14.85 -22.72
CA GLY A 58 -9.39 -14.72 -22.66
C GLY A 58 -10.03 -15.80 -21.79
N THR A 59 -10.08 -17.04 -22.28
CA THR A 59 -10.68 -18.21 -21.61
C THR A 59 -9.70 -19.35 -21.35
N GLY A 60 -8.44 -19.25 -21.80
CA GLY A 60 -7.40 -20.26 -21.59
C GLY A 60 -6.61 -20.09 -20.28
N VAL A 61 -5.79 -21.09 -19.95
CA VAL A 61 -4.86 -21.06 -18.82
C VAL A 61 -3.43 -21.09 -19.34
N LYS A 62 -2.68 -20.01 -19.12
CA LYS A 62 -1.24 -19.93 -19.40
C LYS A 62 -0.41 -20.25 -18.16
N TYR A 63 -0.84 -19.75 -17.01
CA TYR A 63 -0.15 -19.88 -15.74
C TYR A 63 -0.99 -20.63 -14.71
N THR A 64 -0.38 -21.62 -14.07
CA THR A 64 -0.73 -22.03 -12.70
C THR A 64 -0.20 -21.00 -11.71
N ARG A 65 -0.65 -21.06 -10.45
CA ARG A 65 -0.10 -20.22 -9.37
C ARG A 65 1.43 -20.37 -9.26
N LYS A 66 1.93 -21.61 -9.27
CA LYS A 66 3.36 -21.89 -9.17
C LYS A 66 4.13 -21.27 -10.34
N THR A 67 3.74 -21.59 -11.57
CA THR A 67 4.43 -21.11 -12.79
C THR A 67 4.35 -19.59 -12.96
N PHE A 68 3.30 -18.95 -12.42
CA PHE A 68 3.21 -17.49 -12.39
C PHE A 68 4.29 -16.90 -11.49
N TRP A 69 4.33 -17.31 -10.23
CA TRP A 69 5.28 -16.76 -9.26
C TRP A 69 6.73 -17.13 -9.60
N ASP A 70 6.99 -18.35 -10.08
CA ASP A 70 8.31 -18.76 -10.58
C ASP A 70 8.82 -17.89 -11.74
N SER A 71 7.92 -17.23 -12.48
CA SER A 71 8.30 -16.34 -13.59
C SER A 71 8.66 -14.92 -13.15
N ILE A 72 8.41 -14.56 -11.89
CA ILE A 72 8.66 -13.23 -11.34
C ILE A 72 9.99 -13.25 -10.57
N GLY A 73 11.08 -12.92 -11.27
CA GLY A 73 12.39 -12.81 -10.65
C GLY A 73 12.54 -11.62 -9.70
N ARG A 74 13.58 -11.65 -8.87
CA ARG A 74 13.94 -10.61 -7.88
C ARG A 74 13.96 -9.19 -8.43
N SER A 75 14.37 -9.01 -9.68
CA SER A 75 14.40 -7.69 -10.33
C SER A 75 13.03 -7.05 -10.39
N VAL A 76 11.96 -7.82 -10.63
CA VAL A 76 10.59 -7.29 -10.66
C VAL A 76 10.21 -6.73 -9.29
N TRP A 77 10.49 -7.50 -8.24
CA TRP A 77 10.25 -7.10 -6.85
C TRP A 77 11.07 -5.85 -6.45
N SER A 78 12.35 -5.79 -6.79
CA SER A 78 13.24 -4.69 -6.36
C SER A 78 13.07 -3.40 -7.17
N THR A 79 12.54 -3.49 -8.39
CA THR A 79 12.38 -2.34 -9.29
C THR A 79 10.93 -1.87 -9.46
N THR A 80 9.99 -2.49 -8.75
CA THR A 80 8.58 -2.08 -8.78
C THR A 80 8.45 -0.56 -8.55
N PRO A 81 7.71 0.19 -9.38
CA PRO A 81 7.51 1.62 -9.22
C PRO A 81 6.82 1.99 -7.90
N TYR A 82 7.01 3.23 -7.47
CA TYR A 82 6.21 3.82 -6.40
C TYR A 82 4.75 3.92 -6.82
N SER A 83 3.84 3.82 -5.85
CA SER A 83 2.48 4.34 -6.00
C SER A 83 2.50 5.86 -5.88
N ASP A 84 1.48 6.53 -6.46
CA ASP A 84 1.33 7.98 -6.30
C ASP A 84 1.06 8.35 -4.82
N GLU A 85 0.48 7.40 -4.08
CA GLU A 85 0.17 7.56 -2.66
C GLU A 85 1.37 7.40 -1.72
N PHE A 86 2.53 6.94 -2.21
CA PHE A 86 3.71 6.67 -1.36
C PHE A 86 4.05 7.86 -0.46
N GLN A 87 4.28 9.05 -1.04
CA GLN A 87 4.70 10.22 -0.27
C GLN A 87 3.56 10.79 0.59
N PRO A 88 2.32 10.95 0.06
CA PRO A 88 1.17 11.32 0.86
C PRO A 88 0.99 10.43 2.10
N ILE A 89 0.91 9.10 1.94
CA ILE A 89 0.70 8.15 3.05
C ILE A 89 1.76 8.35 4.12
N LEU A 90 3.06 8.37 3.76
CA LEU A 90 4.13 8.54 4.74
C LEU A 90 4.04 9.88 5.47
N ARG A 91 3.67 10.95 4.77
CA ARG A 91 3.44 12.28 5.36
C ARG A 91 2.29 12.22 6.38
N HIS A 92 1.15 11.65 6.01
CA HIS A 92 0.00 11.51 6.91
C HIS A 92 0.32 10.69 8.14
N CYS A 93 0.99 9.55 7.97
CA CYS A 93 1.40 8.68 9.08
C CYS A 93 2.36 9.41 10.04
N ARG A 94 3.34 10.12 9.50
CA ARG A 94 4.29 10.90 10.31
C ARG A 94 3.60 11.98 11.11
N VAL A 95 2.66 12.70 10.52
CA VAL A 95 1.90 13.74 11.23
C VAL A 95 1.05 13.09 12.33
N LEU A 96 0.38 11.97 12.04
CA LEU A 96 -0.56 11.35 12.99
C LEU A 96 0.11 10.74 14.23
N VAL A 97 1.23 10.02 14.07
CA VAL A 97 1.85 9.27 15.19
C VAL A 97 3.35 9.51 15.40
N GLY A 98 4.00 10.27 14.52
CA GLY A 98 5.45 10.45 14.50
C GLY A 98 6.20 9.27 13.86
N LYS A 99 7.39 9.55 13.30
CA LYS A 99 8.24 8.54 12.62
C LYS A 99 8.50 7.27 13.45
N PRO A 100 8.75 7.33 14.78
CA PRO A 100 9.07 6.13 15.56
C PRO A 100 7.91 5.13 15.73
N LYS A 101 6.69 5.51 15.35
CA LYS A 101 5.49 4.68 15.53
C LYS A 101 4.91 4.18 14.21
N VAL A 102 5.68 4.29 13.13
CA VAL A 102 5.33 3.79 11.80
C VAL A 102 6.26 2.64 11.43
N ALA A 103 5.68 1.55 10.93
CA ALA A 103 6.40 0.37 10.45
C ALA A 103 5.78 -0.14 9.13
N LEU A 104 6.59 -0.85 8.35
CA LEU A 104 6.13 -1.61 7.20
C LEU A 104 5.66 -3.00 7.67
N LEU A 105 4.61 -3.52 7.05
CA LEU A 105 4.09 -4.86 7.30
C LEU A 105 3.64 -5.49 5.98
N THR A 106 4.50 -6.34 5.42
CA THR A 106 4.22 -7.00 4.14
C THR A 106 4.36 -8.51 4.26
N LYS A 107 3.75 -9.22 3.31
CA LYS A 107 3.80 -10.67 3.21
C LYS A 107 4.58 -11.05 1.95
N PRO A 108 5.74 -11.70 2.06
CA PRO A 108 6.37 -12.31 0.89
C PRO A 108 5.57 -13.53 0.45
N ILE A 109 5.59 -13.83 -0.85
CA ILE A 109 5.31 -15.20 -1.30
C ILE A 109 6.44 -16.12 -0.81
N ASP A 110 6.18 -17.44 -0.76
CA ASP A 110 7.17 -18.43 -0.32
C ASP A 110 8.23 -18.67 -1.42
N ASP A 111 9.00 -17.62 -1.70
CA ASP A 111 10.05 -17.56 -2.72
C ASP A 111 11.21 -16.67 -2.21
N PRO A 112 12.45 -17.18 -2.13
CA PRO A 112 13.63 -16.40 -1.75
C PRO A 112 13.83 -15.12 -2.58
N GLU A 113 13.48 -15.13 -3.87
CA GLU A 113 13.68 -13.99 -4.77
C GLU A 113 12.71 -12.85 -4.44
N CYS A 114 11.48 -13.18 -4.01
CA CYS A 114 10.51 -12.22 -3.51
C CYS A 114 11.04 -11.51 -2.25
N TRP A 115 11.54 -12.30 -1.28
CA TRP A 115 12.09 -11.75 -0.04
C TRP A 115 13.24 -10.77 -0.32
N ALA A 116 14.20 -11.22 -1.11
CA ALA A 116 15.41 -10.47 -1.36
C ALA A 116 15.10 -9.18 -2.15
N GLY A 117 14.21 -9.26 -3.15
CA GLY A 117 13.79 -8.11 -3.93
C GLY A 117 13.01 -7.08 -3.12
N LYS A 118 12.11 -7.50 -2.22
CA LYS A 118 11.44 -6.58 -1.29
C LYS A 118 12.41 -5.90 -0.34
N CYS A 119 13.38 -6.63 0.18
CA CYS A 119 14.43 -6.04 1.04
C CYS A 119 15.24 -4.98 0.28
N GLU A 120 15.60 -5.24 -0.97
CA GLU A 120 16.28 -4.26 -1.83
C GLU A 120 15.41 -3.03 -2.11
N TRP A 121 14.14 -3.25 -2.41
CA TRP A 121 13.18 -2.17 -2.61
C TRP A 121 13.10 -1.29 -1.38
N ILE A 122 12.87 -1.86 -0.19
CA ILE A 122 12.80 -1.10 1.07
C ILE A 122 14.09 -0.31 1.30
N ARG A 123 15.27 -0.94 1.14
CA ARG A 123 16.56 -0.29 1.39
C ARG A 123 16.84 0.86 0.42
N SER A 124 16.44 0.73 -0.84
CA SER A 124 16.71 1.74 -1.88
C SER A 124 15.64 2.83 -1.94
N ARG A 125 14.39 2.50 -1.63
CA ARG A 125 13.21 3.35 -1.87
C ARG A 125 12.66 4.00 -0.61
N CYS A 126 12.65 3.31 0.53
CA CYS A 126 12.11 3.87 1.77
C CYS A 126 13.07 4.88 2.40
N PRO A 127 12.55 5.89 3.12
CA PRO A 127 13.39 6.83 3.84
C PRO A 127 14.16 6.11 4.98
N PRO A 128 15.39 6.57 5.33
CA PRO A 128 16.25 5.86 6.29
C PRO A 128 15.60 5.48 7.63
N TRP A 129 14.71 6.33 8.14
CA TRP A 129 14.00 6.11 9.41
C TRP A 129 13.03 4.93 9.40
N LEU A 130 12.61 4.46 8.21
CA LEU A 130 11.64 3.37 8.02
C LEU A 130 12.28 2.04 7.61
N ARG A 131 13.48 2.07 7.01
CA ARG A 131 14.13 0.88 6.40
C ARG A 131 14.31 -0.30 7.35
N ASN A 132 14.56 -0.03 8.63
CA ASN A 132 14.79 -1.05 9.67
C ASN A 132 13.54 -1.33 10.52
N ARG A 133 12.36 -0.87 10.09
CA ARG A 133 11.09 -1.05 10.79
C ARG A 133 10.12 -1.81 9.88
N CYS A 134 10.53 -2.99 9.45
CA CYS A 134 9.74 -3.85 8.58
C CYS A 134 9.46 -5.17 9.28
N PHE A 135 8.19 -5.54 9.34
CA PHE A 135 7.72 -6.83 9.78
C PHE A 135 7.30 -7.65 8.56
N LEU A 136 7.75 -8.89 8.52
CA LEU A 136 7.51 -9.80 7.41
C LEU A 136 6.84 -11.05 7.97
N GLY A 137 5.59 -11.30 7.58
CA GLY A 137 4.85 -12.46 8.10
C GLY A 137 3.34 -12.42 7.91
N GLN A 138 2.71 -13.53 8.31
CA GLN A 138 1.25 -13.74 8.27
C GLN A 138 0.78 -14.54 9.51
N PRO A 139 -0.47 -14.39 9.96
CA PRO A 139 -1.43 -13.38 9.49
C PRO A 139 -1.03 -11.98 10.01
N LYS A 140 -1.26 -10.93 9.20
CA LYS A 140 -0.95 -9.54 9.60
C LYS A 140 -1.66 -9.17 10.91
N SER A 141 -2.89 -9.65 11.09
CA SER A 141 -3.70 -9.44 12.30
C SER A 141 -3.05 -9.91 13.60
N PHE A 142 -1.99 -10.73 13.56
CA PHE A 142 -1.21 -11.06 14.76
C PHE A 142 -0.59 -9.83 15.44
N LEU A 143 -0.33 -8.76 14.68
CA LEU A 143 0.20 -7.49 15.22
C LEU A 143 -0.90 -6.45 15.52
N ALA A 144 -2.17 -6.80 15.29
CA ALA A 144 -3.28 -5.93 15.61
C ALA A 144 -3.40 -5.74 17.12
N ALA A 145 -3.73 -4.51 17.53
CA ALA A 145 -3.92 -4.17 18.92
C ALA A 145 -4.75 -2.88 19.01
N PRO A 146 -5.39 -2.62 20.17
CA PRO A 146 -5.95 -1.32 20.48
C PRO A 146 -5.00 -0.16 20.13
N GLY A 147 -5.48 0.77 19.30
CA GLY A 147 -4.73 1.95 18.85
C GLY A 147 -3.71 1.68 17.74
N SER A 148 -3.72 0.49 17.11
CA SER A 148 -2.95 0.24 15.88
C SER A 148 -3.80 0.45 14.63
N LEU A 149 -3.23 1.10 13.62
CA LEU A 149 -3.81 1.25 12.29
C LEU A 149 -3.05 0.38 11.29
N LEU A 150 -3.77 -0.40 10.49
CA LEU A 150 -3.23 -1.04 9.28
C LEU A 150 -3.65 -0.24 8.04
N ILE A 151 -2.71 0.05 7.15
CA ILE A 151 -2.97 0.61 5.81
C ILE A 151 -2.60 -0.47 4.80
N ASP A 152 -3.60 -1.01 4.12
CA ASP A 152 -3.49 -2.22 3.29
C ASP A 152 -4.47 -2.09 2.12
N ASP A 153 -4.17 -2.70 0.98
CA ASP A 153 -5.09 -2.76 -0.14
C ASP A 153 -6.03 -3.97 -0.05
N SER A 154 -5.84 -4.88 0.92
CA SER A 154 -6.59 -6.11 1.08
C SER A 154 -7.80 -6.04 2.01
N ASP A 155 -9.01 -6.22 1.47
CA ASP A 155 -10.27 -6.36 2.21
C ASP A 155 -10.14 -7.36 3.36
N LYS A 156 -9.56 -8.53 3.05
CA LYS A 156 -9.39 -9.61 4.01
C LYS A 156 -8.44 -9.18 5.13
N ASN A 157 -7.26 -8.62 4.79
CA ASN A 157 -6.31 -8.19 5.82
C ASN A 157 -6.91 -7.09 6.71
N CYS A 158 -7.60 -6.11 6.13
CA CYS A 158 -8.28 -5.06 6.88
C CYS A 158 -9.35 -5.62 7.82
N ASN A 159 -10.19 -6.53 7.33
CA ASN A 159 -11.26 -7.13 8.13
C ASN A 159 -10.69 -7.98 9.27
N ASP A 160 -9.67 -8.80 9.00
CA ASP A 160 -8.99 -9.61 10.01
C ASP A 160 -8.29 -8.73 11.07
N TRP A 161 -7.71 -7.60 10.65
CA TRP A 161 -7.06 -6.65 11.56
C TRP A 161 -8.06 -5.96 12.49
N ILE A 162 -9.22 -5.56 11.96
CA ILE A 162 -10.32 -4.99 12.74
C ILE A 162 -10.86 -6.02 13.74
N ALA A 163 -11.09 -7.26 13.29
CA ALA A 163 -11.56 -8.35 14.14
C ALA A 163 -10.59 -8.66 15.29
N ALA A 164 -9.29 -8.44 15.09
CA ALA A 164 -8.26 -8.59 16.12
C ALA A 164 -8.07 -7.34 17.01
N GLY A 165 -8.96 -6.34 16.91
CA GLY A 165 -9.01 -5.19 17.82
C GLY A 165 -8.21 -3.96 17.37
N GLY A 166 -7.69 -3.97 16.14
CA GLY A 166 -7.08 -2.80 15.51
C GLY A 166 -8.07 -1.95 14.71
N GLN A 167 -7.55 -0.91 14.06
CA GLN A 167 -8.26 -0.13 13.04
C GLN A 167 -7.59 -0.37 11.67
N ALA A 168 -8.33 -0.23 10.58
CA ALA A 168 -7.76 -0.39 9.24
C ALA A 168 -8.24 0.70 8.27
N LEU A 169 -7.35 1.12 7.38
CA LEU A 169 -7.61 1.95 6.22
C LEU A 169 -7.37 1.09 4.98
N LEU A 170 -8.45 0.76 4.26
CA LEU A 170 -8.39 0.06 2.99
C LEU A 170 -8.02 1.06 1.89
N VAL A 171 -6.91 0.84 1.20
CA VAL A 171 -6.47 1.67 0.05
C VAL A 171 -7.27 1.27 -1.18
N PRO A 172 -8.00 2.18 -1.85
CA PRO A 172 -8.75 1.84 -3.06
C PRO A 172 -7.90 1.22 -4.15
N ARG A 173 -8.32 0.05 -4.65
CA ARG A 173 -7.70 -0.66 -5.77
C ARG A 173 -8.75 -1.40 -6.61
N PRO A 174 -8.45 -1.71 -7.89
CA PRO A 174 -9.43 -2.33 -8.79
C PRO A 174 -10.03 -3.65 -8.29
N TRP A 175 -9.31 -4.38 -7.45
CA TRP A 175 -9.70 -5.70 -6.95
C TRP A 175 -10.44 -5.69 -5.61
N ASN A 176 -10.63 -4.53 -4.99
CA ASN A 176 -11.19 -4.43 -3.66
C ASN A 176 -12.56 -3.73 -3.63
N ARG A 177 -13.22 -3.71 -2.47
CA ARG A 177 -14.57 -3.14 -2.35
C ARG A 177 -14.65 -1.63 -2.63
N LEU A 178 -13.52 -0.94 -2.72
CA LEU A 178 -13.41 0.49 -3.03
C LEU A 178 -12.96 0.73 -4.48
N HIS A 179 -13.09 -0.26 -5.38
CA HIS A 179 -12.84 -0.05 -6.81
C HIS A 179 -13.67 1.14 -7.35
N GLY A 180 -13.07 1.92 -8.24
CA GLY A 180 -13.68 3.13 -8.81
C GLY A 180 -13.62 4.38 -7.92
N TYR A 181 -13.07 4.32 -6.70
CA TYR A 181 -12.82 5.51 -5.89
C TYR A 181 -11.53 6.22 -6.31
N ASP A 182 -11.53 7.56 -6.27
CA ASP A 182 -10.29 8.33 -6.29
C ASP A 182 -9.47 7.99 -5.05
N THR A 183 -8.29 7.39 -5.27
CA THR A 183 -7.48 6.86 -4.17
C THR A 183 -6.93 7.99 -3.30
N ALA A 184 -6.45 9.08 -3.92
CA ALA A 184 -5.83 10.18 -3.21
C ALA A 184 -6.87 10.91 -2.35
N GLU A 185 -8.02 11.25 -2.92
CA GLU A 185 -9.12 11.91 -2.21
C GLU A 185 -9.63 11.03 -1.06
N TYR A 186 -9.80 9.73 -1.29
CA TYR A 186 -10.25 8.80 -0.27
C TYR A 186 -9.28 8.73 0.92
N ILE A 187 -7.97 8.60 0.66
CA ILE A 187 -6.93 8.56 1.70
C ILE A 187 -6.92 9.86 2.49
N ASP A 188 -6.95 11.01 1.81
CA ASP A 188 -6.94 12.32 2.45
C ASP A 188 -8.14 12.49 3.40
N ARG A 189 -9.34 12.10 2.95
CA ARG A 189 -10.56 12.10 3.76
C ARG A 189 -10.45 11.18 4.97
N CYS A 190 -9.93 9.96 4.80
CA CYS A 190 -9.72 9.03 5.92
C CYS A 190 -8.77 9.61 6.97
N PHE A 191 -7.66 10.22 6.56
CA PHE A 191 -6.72 10.85 7.50
C PHE A 191 -7.27 12.11 8.15
N ALA A 192 -8.10 12.90 7.46
CA ALA A 192 -8.80 14.03 8.05
C ALA A 192 -9.69 13.56 9.22
N ASN A 193 -10.48 12.50 9.01
CA ASN A 193 -11.32 11.92 10.05
C ASN A 193 -10.50 11.37 11.23
N LEU A 194 -9.39 10.66 10.93
CA LEU A 194 -8.50 10.16 11.98
C LEU A 194 -7.91 11.30 12.82
N ARG A 195 -7.59 12.46 12.25
CA ARG A 195 -7.08 13.62 13.00
C ARG A 195 -8.14 14.27 13.89
N ILE A 196 -9.40 14.29 13.47
CA ILE A 196 -10.51 14.77 14.31
C ILE A 196 -10.65 13.88 15.55
N GLU A 197 -10.56 12.56 15.38
CA GLU A 197 -10.60 11.60 16.49
C GLU A 197 -9.31 11.59 17.34
N ASN A 198 -8.22 12.15 16.79
CA ASN A 198 -6.88 12.13 17.37
C ASN A 198 -6.23 13.52 17.22
N PRO A 199 -6.72 14.55 17.95
CA PRO A 199 -6.13 15.86 17.85
C PRO A 199 -4.64 15.76 18.18
N LEU A 200 -3.83 16.40 17.32
CA LEU A 200 -2.40 16.48 17.54
C LEU A 200 -2.18 17.13 18.91
N PRO A 201 -1.20 16.66 19.72
CA PRO A 201 -0.75 17.47 20.83
C PRO A 201 -0.35 18.86 20.29
N GLU A 202 -0.62 19.93 21.03
CA GLU A 202 -0.17 21.29 20.70
C GLU A 202 1.37 21.32 20.71
N ASP A 203 1.98 20.82 19.64
CA ASP A 203 3.42 20.79 19.40
C ASP A 203 3.76 21.91 18.40
N PRO A 204 4.79 22.74 18.66
CA PRO A 204 5.24 23.80 17.75
C PRO A 204 5.53 23.36 16.29
N LEU A 205 5.76 22.07 16.02
CA LEU A 205 5.82 21.55 14.64
C LEU A 205 4.50 21.65 13.87
N THR A 206 3.36 21.64 14.56
CA THR A 206 2.03 21.79 13.96
C THR A 206 1.82 23.24 13.49
N LEU A 207 2.30 24.22 14.27
CA LEU A 207 2.36 25.62 13.88
C LEU A 207 3.23 25.84 12.64
N ALA A 208 4.37 25.13 12.53
CA ALA A 208 5.25 25.23 11.36
C ALA A 208 4.59 24.69 10.06
N ILE A 209 3.81 23.61 10.14
CA ILE A 209 3.08 23.05 8.99
C ILE A 209 1.94 23.97 8.53
N ASP A 210 1.24 24.60 9.46
CA ASP A 210 0.21 25.61 9.13
C ASP A 210 0.83 26.90 8.58
N MET A 211 2.04 27.26 9.02
CA MET A 211 2.80 28.39 8.44
C MET A 211 3.31 28.10 7.03
N GLU A 212 3.80 26.89 6.74
CA GLU A 212 4.21 26.51 5.38
C GLU A 212 3.03 26.53 4.41
N ARG A 213 1.84 26.07 4.82
CA ARG A 213 0.61 26.15 4.02
C ARG A 213 0.19 27.59 3.73
N LYS A 214 0.20 28.48 4.72
CA LYS A 214 -0.13 29.90 4.52
C LYS A 214 0.86 30.61 3.59
N SER A 215 2.15 30.29 3.70
CA SER A 215 3.18 30.89 2.84
C SER A 215 3.03 30.48 1.36
N PHE A 216 2.51 29.29 1.09
CA PHE A 216 2.29 28.81 -0.28
C PHE A 216 1.05 29.44 -0.94
N ASP A 217 0.00 29.73 -0.17
CA ASP A 217 -1.20 30.39 -0.67
C ASP A 217 -1.00 31.91 -0.86
N GLU A 218 -0.16 32.56 -0.04
CA GLU A 218 0.20 33.98 -0.17
C GLU A 218 1.19 34.26 -1.32
N LEU A 219 1.95 33.24 -1.77
CA LEU A 219 2.85 33.36 -2.94
C LEU A 219 2.13 33.12 -4.29
N ASN A 220 0.87 32.69 -4.26
CA ASN A 220 0.06 32.38 -5.44
C ASN A 220 -1.18 33.30 -5.59
N GLN A 221 -1.23 34.40 -4.85
CA GLN A 221 -2.13 35.55 -5.06
C GLN A 221 -1.32 36.76 -5.50
#